data_AF-A0A2N1C3W1-F1
#
_entry.id   AF-A0A2N1C3W1-F1
#
_cell.length_a   1.000
_cell.length_b   1.000
_cell.length_c   1.000
_cell.angle_alpha   90.00
_cell.angle_beta   90.00
_cell.angle_gamma   90.00
#
_symmetry.space_group_name_H-M   'P 1'
#
loop_
_entity.id
_entity.type
_entity.pdbx_description
1 polymer ?
#
loop_
_entity_poly.entity_id
_entity_poly.type
_entity_poly.pdbx_seq_one_letter_code
_entity_poly.pdbx_strand_id
1 'polypeptide(L)'
;MSKLSLLSANDVQASLCEWLVVKRKTAKLSRDQLAKISTVPASTIKKFEVTQQISFRQFILLWQSLDELDRLNSLTQTQLFSKAPTSIDEVLG
;
A
#
# COMPACT_ATOMS: atom_id res chain seq x y z
N MET A 1 -26.09 5.85 10.08
CA MET A 1 -26.15 6.05 8.61
C MET A 1 -24.82 5.66 8.03
N SER A 2 -24.77 4.58 7.25
CA SER A 2 -23.54 4.11 6.60
C SER A 2 -23.15 5.12 5.52
N LYS A 3 -22.01 5.80 5.66
CA LYS A 3 -21.41 6.56 4.56
C LYS A 3 -21.19 5.58 3.41
N LEU A 4 -22.01 5.66 2.36
CA LEU A 4 -21.75 4.97 1.11
C LEU A 4 -20.44 5.54 0.57
N SER A 5 -19.35 4.78 0.72
CA SER A 5 -18.09 5.09 0.07
C SER A 5 -18.32 4.95 -1.44
N LEU A 6 -17.99 5.99 -2.21
CA LEU A 6 -18.02 5.96 -3.67
C LEU A 6 -16.81 5.22 -4.26
N LEU A 7 -15.88 4.74 -3.43
CA LEU A 7 -14.71 4.00 -3.88
C LEU A 7 -15.08 2.56 -4.23
N SER A 8 -14.84 2.20 -5.48
CA SER A 8 -14.85 0.81 -5.94
C SER A 8 -13.52 0.11 -5.63
N ALA A 9 -13.50 -1.22 -5.73
CA ALA A 9 -12.26 -1.99 -5.62
C ALA A 9 -11.22 -1.56 -6.67
N ASN A 10 -11.68 -1.18 -7.86
CA ASN A 10 -10.80 -0.71 -8.94
C ASN A 10 -10.17 0.63 -8.60
N ASP A 11 -10.90 1.55 -7.95
CA ASP A 11 -10.36 2.85 -7.56
C ASP A 11 -9.24 2.70 -6.52
N VAL A 12 -9.41 1.78 -5.57
CA VAL A 12 -8.37 1.46 -4.58
C VAL A 12 -7.16 0.82 -5.27
N GLN A 13 -7.37 -0.13 -6.18
CA GLN A 13 -6.29 -0.77 -6.93
C GLN A 13 -5.50 0.24 -7.78
N ALA A 14 -6.19 1.14 -8.48
CA ALA A 14 -5.57 2.20 -9.27
C ALA A 14 -4.74 3.15 -8.38
N SER A 15 -5.30 3.56 -7.24
CA SER A 15 -4.62 4.45 -6.27
C SER A 15 -3.35 3.81 -5.70
N LEU A 16 -3.41 2.52 -5.33
CA LEU A 16 -2.24 1.78 -4.83
C LEU A 16 -1.17 1.58 -5.92
N CYS A 17 -1.58 1.32 -7.16
CA CYS A 17 -0.67 1.23 -8.29
C CYS A 17 0.02 2.57 -8.54
N GLU A 18 -0.73 3.67 -8.61
CA GLU A 18 -0.19 5.01 -8.80
C GLU A 18 0.80 5.38 -7.69
N TRP A 19 0.46 5.06 -6.44
CA TRP A 19 1.35 5.26 -5.28
C TRP A 19 2.73 4.60 -5.48
N LEU A 20 2.76 3.32 -5.84
CA LEU A 20 4.02 2.61 -6.08
C LEU A 20 4.76 3.12 -7.33
N VAL A 21 4.04 3.51 -8.39
CA VAL A 21 4.65 4.13 -9.58
C VAL A 21 5.35 5.44 -9.22
N VAL A 22 4.70 6.29 -8.41
CA VAL A 22 5.27 7.56 -7.93
C VAL A 22 6.51 7.27 -7.08
N LYS A 23 6.43 6.38 -6.09
CA LYS A 23 7.58 6.00 -5.26
C LYS A 23 8.78 5.52 -6.09
N ARG A 24 8.54 4.64 -7.08
CA ARG A 24 9.61 4.16 -7.97
C ARG A 24 10.26 5.29 -8.77
N LYS A 25 9.44 6.18 -9.35
CA LYS A 25 9.93 7.32 -10.15
C LYS A 25 10.71 8.32 -9.28
N THR A 26 10.22 8.62 -8.07
CA THR A 26 10.91 9.49 -7.11
C THR A 26 12.25 8.90 -6.68
N ALA A 27 12.33 7.58 -6.49
CA ALA A 27 13.57 6.86 -6.24
C ALA A 27 14.48 6.74 -7.49
N LYS A 28 14.07 7.27 -8.65
CA LYS A 28 14.78 7.20 -9.95
C LYS A 28 15.11 5.77 -10.38
N LEU A 29 14.28 4.80 -10.00
CA LEU A 29 14.47 3.40 -10.37
C LEU A 29 13.77 3.10 -11.70
N SER A 30 14.52 2.56 -12.66
CA SER A 30 13.94 1.85 -13.81
C SER A 30 13.22 0.57 -13.34
N ARG A 31 12.39 0.00 -14.21
CA ARG A 31 11.73 -1.29 -13.92
C ARG A 31 12.76 -2.42 -13.74
N ASP A 32 13.85 -2.40 -14.50
CA ASP A 32 14.93 -3.39 -14.36
C ASP A 32 15.70 -3.25 -13.05
N GLN A 33 15.93 -2.02 -12.59
CA GLN A 33 16.54 -1.79 -11.28
C GLN A 33 15.61 -2.25 -10.15
N LEU A 34 14.32 -1.91 -10.22
CA LEU A 34 13.36 -2.40 -9.23
C LEU A 34 13.20 -3.92 -9.25
N ALA A 35 13.30 -4.55 -10.42
CA ALA A 35 13.24 -6.01 -10.54
C ALA A 35 14.37 -6.70 -9.78
N LYS A 36 15.58 -6.13 -9.83
CA LYS A 36 16.74 -6.63 -9.07
C LYS A 36 16.53 -6.52 -7.56
N ILE A 37 15.92 -5.43 -7.10
CA ILE A 37 15.70 -5.16 -5.66
C ILE A 37 14.54 -6.02 -5.12
N SER A 38 13.42 -6.05 -5.85
CA SER A 38 12.18 -6.67 -5.40
C SER A 38 12.08 -8.16 -5.72
N THR A 39 12.94 -8.68 -6.59
CA THR A 39 12.85 -10.02 -7.21
C THR A 39 11.61 -10.25 -8.09
N VAL A 40 10.81 -9.20 -8.36
CA VAL A 40 9.66 -9.25 -9.27
C VAL A 40 10.14 -8.96 -10.70
N PRO A 41 9.87 -9.81 -11.71
CA PRO A 41 10.36 -9.59 -13.07
C PRO A 41 9.93 -8.22 -13.64
N ALA A 42 10.82 -7.57 -14.40
CA ALA A 42 10.55 -6.26 -14.99
C ALA A 42 9.32 -6.26 -15.93
N SER A 43 9.06 -7.38 -16.61
CA SER A 43 7.85 -7.60 -17.43
C SER A 43 6.57 -7.61 -16.58
N THR A 44 6.62 -8.22 -15.39
CA THR A 44 5.52 -8.21 -14.42
C THR A 44 5.30 -6.81 -13.85
N ILE A 45 6.38 -6.09 -13.51
CA ILE A 45 6.29 -4.67 -13.08
C ILE A 45 5.64 -3.84 -14.18
N LYS A 46 6.07 -3.98 -15.44
CA LYS A 46 5.46 -3.28 -16.57
C LYS A 46 3.97 -3.60 -16.70
N LYS A 47 3.58 -4.87 -16.62
CA LYS A 47 2.17 -5.27 -16.66
C LYS A 47 1.37 -4.62 -15.53
N PHE A 48 1.86 -4.70 -14.30
CA PHE A 48 1.24 -4.07 -13.13
C PHE A 48 1.02 -2.58 -13.34
N GLU A 49 2.03 -1.83 -13.76
CA GLU A 49 1.90 -0.38 -13.94
C GLU A 49 0.96 0.05 -15.08
N VAL A 50 0.77 -0.83 -16.09
CA VAL A 50 -0.09 -0.54 -17.25
C VAL A 50 -1.53 -0.99 -17.00
N THR A 51 -1.72 -2.16 -16.39
CA THR A 51 -3.04 -2.80 -16.25
C THR A 51 -3.57 -2.78 -14.83
N GLN A 52 -2.77 -2.32 -13.86
CA GLN A 52 -3.03 -2.35 -12.41
C GLN A 52 -3.18 -3.76 -11.83
N GLN A 53 -2.83 -4.80 -12.59
CA GLN A 53 -3.02 -6.20 -12.20
C GLN A 53 -1.69 -6.87 -11.85
N ILE A 54 -1.66 -7.53 -10.70
CA ILE A 54 -0.51 -8.30 -10.21
C ILE A 54 -0.98 -9.30 -9.16
N SER A 55 -0.20 -10.36 -8.89
CA SER A 55 -0.47 -11.22 -7.73
C SER A 55 -0.21 -10.46 -6.42
N PHE A 56 -0.97 -10.79 -5.38
CA PHE A 56 -0.82 -10.15 -4.07
C PHE A 56 0.60 -10.29 -3.51
N ARG A 57 1.21 -11.48 -3.59
CA ARG A 57 2.60 -11.70 -3.14
C ARG A 57 3.58 -10.74 -3.83
N GLN A 58 3.49 -10.60 -5.15
CA GLN A 58 4.37 -9.70 -5.89
C GLN A 58 4.10 -8.24 -5.56
N PHE A 59 2.84 -7.85 -5.33
CA PHE A 59 2.50 -6.52 -4.84
C PHE A 59 3.20 -6.21 -3.51
N ILE A 60 3.16 -7.13 -2.54
CA ILE A 60 3.86 -6.99 -1.26
C ILE A 60 5.38 -6.83 -1.45
N LEU A 61 5.99 -7.61 -2.36
CA LEU A 61 7.41 -7.49 -2.69
C LEU A 61 7.78 -6.14 -3.32
N LEU A 62 6.89 -5.56 -4.14
CA LEU A 62 7.09 -4.21 -4.66
C LEU A 62 6.93 -3.16 -3.57
N TRP A 63 5.94 -3.32 -2.69
CA TRP A 63 5.71 -2.41 -1.57
C TRP A 63 6.91 -2.33 -0.65
N GLN A 64 7.41 -3.45 -0.13
CA GLN A 64 8.59 -3.47 0.76
C GLN A 64 9.85 -2.86 0.12
N SER A 65 9.92 -2.82 -1.21
CA SER A 65 11.08 -2.30 -1.95
C SER A 65 10.97 -0.78 -2.21
N LEU A 66 9.77 -0.20 -2.06
CA LEU A 66 9.46 1.18 -2.43
C LEU A 66 8.90 2.02 -1.27
N ASP A 67 8.39 1.36 -0.24
CA ASP A 67 7.75 1.99 0.91
C ASP A 67 7.79 1.08 2.14
N GLU A 68 7.41 1.62 3.29
CA GLU A 68 7.41 0.89 4.56
C GLU A 68 6.30 -0.16 4.59
N LEU A 69 6.68 -1.42 4.80
CA LEU A 69 5.72 -2.54 4.86
C LEU A 69 4.78 -2.43 6.07
N ASP A 70 5.23 -1.79 7.15
CA ASP A 70 4.42 -1.52 8.35
C ASP A 70 3.16 -0.71 8.04
N ARG A 71 3.20 0.21 7.07
CA ARG A 71 2.03 0.99 6.65
C ARG A 71 0.94 0.13 6.01
N LEU A 72 1.32 -0.97 5.39
CA LEU A 72 0.38 -1.92 4.81
C LEU A 72 -0.11 -2.92 5.86
N ASN A 73 0.80 -3.36 6.73
CA ASN A 73 0.47 -4.23 7.85
C ASN A 73 -0.47 -3.55 8.87
N SER A 74 -0.36 -2.24 9.06
CA SER A 74 -1.25 -1.49 9.96
C SER A 74 -2.71 -1.49 9.50
N LEU A 75 -2.99 -1.73 8.21
CA LEU A 75 -4.36 -1.87 7.70
C LEU A 75 -5.07 -3.10 8.28
N THR A 76 -4.33 -4.14 8.70
CA THR A 76 -4.90 -5.32 9.36
C THR A 76 -5.04 -5.12 10.88
N GLN A 77 -4.48 -4.03 11.41
CA GLN A 77 -4.54 -3.68 12.83
C GLN A 77 -5.77 -2.81 13.05
N THR A 78 -6.94 -3.43 12.95
CA THR A 78 -8.23 -2.81 13.26
C THR A 78 -8.23 -2.31 14.70
N GLN A 79 -8.13 -1.00 14.92
CA GLN A 79 -8.68 -0.36 16.13
C GLN A 79 -8.28 -0.96 17.49
N LEU A 80 -7.01 -1.38 17.71
CA LEU A 80 -6.53 -1.52 19.11
C LEU A 80 -6.53 -0.17 19.87
N PHE A 81 -6.77 0.94 19.15
CA PHE A 81 -7.01 2.27 19.68
C PHE A 81 -8.49 2.64 19.86
N SER A 82 -9.43 1.69 19.79
CA SER A 82 -10.63 1.82 20.63
C SER A 82 -10.28 1.48 22.08
N LYS A 83 -9.19 2.04 22.62
CA LYS A 83 -9.12 2.25 24.06
C LYS A 83 -10.15 3.33 24.34
N ALA A 84 -11.36 2.93 24.69
CA ALA A 84 -12.15 3.81 25.53
C ALA A 84 -11.24 4.20 26.72
N PRO A 85 -11.15 5.48 27.10
CA PRO A 85 -10.36 5.86 28.26
C PRO A 85 -10.82 5.02 29.44
N THR A 86 -9.91 4.24 30.02
CA THR A 86 -10.22 3.35 31.16
C THR A 86 -10.20 4.10 32.49
N SER A 87 -9.86 5.39 32.48
CA SER A 87 -9.91 6.28 33.64
C SER A 87 -10.33 7.70 33.23
N ILE A 88 -10.95 8.41 34.19
CA ILE A 88 -11.28 9.83 34.13
C ILE A 88 -10.01 10.70 33.93
N ASP A 89 -8.86 10.27 34.45
CA ASP A 89 -7.60 11.03 34.35
C ASP A 89 -7.10 11.19 32.90
N GLU A 90 -7.44 10.26 32.00
CA GLU A 90 -7.05 10.33 30.57
C GLU A 90 -7.91 11.32 29.77
N VAL A 91 -9.01 11.84 30.35
CA VAL A 91 -9.98 12.73 29.68
C VAL A 91 -9.79 14.20 30.08
N LEU A 92 -9.25 14.47 31.27
CA LEU A 92 -9.10 15.83 31.83
C LEU A 92 -7.71 16.44 31.61
N GLY A 93 -6.81 15.73 30.91
CA GLY A 93 -5.45 16.18 30.55
C GLY A 93 -5.37 16.93 29.23
#